data_AF-A0A1M3N966-F1
#
_entry.id   AF-A0A1M3N966-F1
#
_cell.length_a   1.000
_cell.length_b   1.000
_cell.length_c   1.000
_cell.angle_alpha   90.00
_cell.angle_beta   90.00
_cell.angle_gamma   90.00
#
_symmetry.space_group_name_H-M   'P 1'
#
loop_
_entity.id
_entity.type
_entity.pdbx_description
1 polymer ?
#
loop_
_entity_poly.entity_id
_entity_poly.type
_entity_poly.pdbx_seq_one_letter_code
_entity_poly.pdbx_strand_id
1 'polypeptide(L)'
;MSARIVATPLEAEITVAVADRDLSAAMTEAIARALREATAACSAPAPRVVRLRTRKRFARLGAERIAGAIVVVAVTASNARRLLELVEAVRGAGASGVQLVWDGTTPARDDVERHVFAVLERARATPAGPPVVLAKDSEPAFSLRALVTHRARPITPNDEPNDEEAS
;
A
#
# COMPACT_ATOMS: atom_id res chain seq x y z
N MET A 1 10.53 -3.33 -30.28
CA MET A 1 11.57 -2.38 -29.81
C MET A 1 11.54 -2.36 -28.29
N SER A 2 12.66 -2.16 -27.57
CA SER A 2 12.68 -2.13 -26.09
C SER A 2 13.05 -0.73 -25.60
N ALA A 3 12.32 -0.21 -24.61
CA ALA A 3 12.55 1.10 -24.02
C ALA A 3 12.86 0.95 -22.53
N ARG A 4 13.88 1.66 -22.04
CA ARG A 4 14.34 1.64 -20.65
C ARG A 4 13.90 2.92 -19.95
N ILE A 5 13.15 2.80 -18.87
CA ILE A 5 12.74 3.93 -18.02
C ILE A 5 13.48 3.80 -16.68
N VAL A 6 14.25 4.82 -16.30
CA VAL A 6 15.03 4.85 -15.05
C VAL A 6 14.39 5.86 -14.10
N ALA A 7 13.97 5.39 -12.92
CA ALA A 7 13.55 6.24 -11.82
C ALA A 7 14.33 5.83 -10.56
N THR A 8 15.17 6.71 -10.02
CA THR A 8 15.95 6.48 -8.79
C THR A 8 15.23 7.06 -7.57
N PRO A 9 15.45 6.52 -6.34
CA PRO A 9 16.60 5.71 -5.91
C PRO A 9 16.37 4.19 -5.81
N LEU A 10 15.27 3.65 -6.33
CA LEU A 10 15.06 2.20 -6.49
C LEU A 10 14.95 1.90 -7.98
N GLU A 11 16.02 1.40 -8.60
CA GLU A 11 16.00 1.04 -10.02
C GLU A 11 15.01 -0.10 -10.26
N ALA A 12 13.92 0.19 -10.96
CA ALA A 12 12.99 -0.80 -11.47
C ALA A 12 13.08 -0.81 -13.00
N GLU A 13 13.32 -1.99 -13.58
CA GLU A 13 13.33 -2.17 -15.04
C GLU A 13 11.94 -2.65 -15.50
N ILE A 14 11.31 -1.88 -16.40
CA ILE A 14 10.06 -2.27 -17.05
C ILE A 14 10.34 -2.42 -18.54
N THR A 15 10.26 -3.64 -19.03
CA THR A 15 10.43 -3.96 -20.46
C THR A 15 9.06 -4.07 -21.11
N VAL A 16 8.78 -3.17 -22.05
CA VAL A 16 7.58 -3.20 -22.89
C VAL A 16 7.97 -3.57 -24.30
N ALA A 17 7.50 -4.74 -24.76
CA ALA A 17 7.76 -5.23 -26.12
C ALA A 17 6.53 -4.97 -27.00
N VAL A 18 6.62 -3.94 -27.84
CA VAL A 18 5.62 -3.62 -28.86
C VAL A 18 6.32 -3.58 -30.23
N ALA A 19 5.65 -4.15 -31.23
CA ALA A 19 6.16 -4.23 -32.61
C ALA A 19 6.04 -2.87 -33.33
N ASP A 20 4.95 -2.15 -33.07
CA ASP A 20 4.69 -0.81 -33.55
C ASP A 20 5.55 0.23 -32.80
N ARG A 21 6.26 1.07 -33.56
CA ARG A 21 7.21 2.04 -33.02
C ARG A 21 6.53 3.22 -32.32
N ASP A 22 5.44 3.72 -32.89
CA ASP A 22 4.75 4.92 -32.40
C ASP A 22 3.95 4.57 -31.14
N LEU A 23 3.32 3.39 -31.14
CA LEU A 23 2.67 2.84 -29.95
C LEU A 23 3.69 2.54 -28.84
N SER A 24 4.85 1.98 -29.18
CA SER A 24 5.92 1.72 -28.21
C SER A 24 6.40 3.03 -27.55
N ALA A 25 6.57 4.10 -28.32
CA ALA A 25 6.97 5.41 -27.81
C ALA A 25 5.88 6.02 -26.92
N ALA A 26 4.62 6.00 -27.35
CA ALA A 26 3.49 6.52 -26.58
C ALA A 26 3.31 5.78 -25.24
N MET A 27 3.40 4.45 -25.24
CA MET A 27 3.33 3.65 -24.02
C MET A 27 4.50 3.92 -23.08
N THR A 28 5.71 4.06 -23.61
CA THR A 28 6.90 4.38 -22.82
C THR A 28 6.72 5.72 -22.12
N GLU A 29 6.28 6.75 -22.83
CA GLU A 29 6.08 8.09 -22.24
C GLU A 29 4.94 8.09 -21.23
N ALA A 30 3.83 7.39 -21.51
CA ALA A 30 2.72 7.26 -20.57
C ALA A 30 3.14 6.58 -19.26
N ILE A 31 3.90 5.48 -19.35
CA ILE A 31 4.44 4.76 -18.19
C ILE A 31 5.45 5.65 -17.45
N ALA A 32 6.37 6.30 -18.17
CA ALA A 32 7.36 7.19 -17.56
C ALA A 32 6.71 8.35 -16.82
N ARG A 33 5.67 8.97 -17.39
CA ARG A 33 4.88 10.02 -16.74
C ARG A 33 4.17 9.51 -15.50
N ALA A 34 3.46 8.38 -15.59
CA ALA A 34 2.77 7.77 -14.44
C ALA A 34 3.76 7.44 -13.30
N LEU A 35 4.95 6.94 -13.64
CA LEU A 35 6.02 6.66 -12.66
C LEU A 35 6.58 7.94 -12.04
N ARG A 36 6.80 9.01 -12.81
CA ARG A 36 7.24 10.30 -12.28
C ARG A 36 6.20 10.91 -11.34
N GLU A 37 4.92 10.83 -11.69
CA GLU A 37 3.83 11.34 -10.85
C GLU A 37 3.70 10.53 -9.55
N ALA A 38 3.80 9.20 -9.63
CA ALA A 38 3.77 8.32 -8.47
C ALA A 38 4.98 8.55 -7.54
N THR A 39 6.17 8.76 -8.10
CA THR A 39 7.41 8.99 -7.33
C THR A 39 7.48 10.39 -6.73
N ALA A 40 7.03 11.43 -7.45
CA ALA A 40 6.93 12.79 -6.92
C ALA A 40 5.97 12.87 -5.73
N ALA A 41 4.87 12.11 -5.75
CA ALA A 41 3.98 12.00 -4.60
C ALA A 41 4.69 11.35 -3.39
N CYS A 42 5.63 10.44 -3.63
CA CYS A 42 6.41 9.77 -2.58
C CYS A 42 7.50 10.65 -1.93
N SER A 43 7.66 11.92 -2.36
CA SER A 43 8.56 12.90 -1.73
C SER A 43 8.01 13.52 -0.45
N ALA A 44 6.76 13.22 -0.08
CA ALA A 44 6.22 13.57 1.24
C ALA A 44 7.06 12.94 2.36
N PRO A 45 7.21 13.60 3.54
CA PRO A 45 7.90 13.00 4.67
C PRO A 45 7.30 11.63 4.98
N ALA A 46 8.17 10.63 5.08
CA ALA A 46 7.75 9.25 5.29
C ALA A 46 6.83 9.17 6.51
N PRO A 47 5.65 8.52 6.40
CA PRO A 47 4.72 8.44 7.52
C PRO A 47 5.40 7.84 8.74
N ARG A 48 5.06 8.36 9.92
CA ARG A 48 5.49 7.76 11.19
C ARG A 48 5.14 6.27 11.18
N VAL A 49 6.07 5.42 11.62
CA VAL A 49 5.88 3.97 11.69
C VAL A 49 5.61 3.54 13.12
N VAL A 50 4.49 2.86 13.36
CA VAL A 50 4.14 2.29 14.66
C VAL A 50 4.14 0.77 14.58
N ARG A 51 4.97 0.12 15.41
CA ARG A 51 5.06 -1.35 15.45
C ARG A 51 4.19 -1.90 16.58
N LEU A 52 3.15 -2.65 16.21
CA LEU A 52 2.26 -3.35 17.12
C LEU A 52 2.54 -4.84 17.09
N ARG A 53 2.79 -5.40 18.28
CA ARG A 53 2.92 -6.85 18.47
C ARG A 53 1.67 -7.46 19.09
N THR A 54 0.91 -6.68 19.86
CA THR A 54 -0.24 -7.16 20.63
C THR A 54 -1.33 -6.10 20.75
N ARG A 55 -2.57 -6.55 20.95
CA ARG A 55 -3.71 -5.67 21.26
C ARG A 55 -3.52 -4.87 22.55
N LYS A 56 -2.86 -5.44 23.57
CA LYS A 56 -2.54 -4.73 24.82
C LYS A 56 -1.66 -3.51 24.56
N ARG A 57 -0.74 -3.60 23.59
CA ARG A 57 0.10 -2.47 23.19
C ARG A 57 -0.71 -1.39 22.48
N PHE A 58 -1.66 -1.76 21.63
CA PHE A 58 -2.59 -0.82 21.01
C PHE A 58 -3.39 -0.02 22.06
N ALA A 59 -4.01 -0.73 23.02
CA ALA A 59 -4.78 -0.08 24.09
C ALA A 59 -3.95 0.89 24.94
N ARG A 60 -2.65 0.62 25.13
CA ARG A 60 -1.73 1.50 25.86
C ARG A 60 -1.22 2.70 25.06
N LEU A 61 -1.13 2.59 23.73
CA LEU A 61 -0.60 3.65 22.87
C LEU A 61 -1.58 4.80 22.67
N GLY A 62 -2.89 4.50 22.67
CA GLY A 62 -3.94 5.48 22.38
C GLY A 62 -4.07 5.80 20.89
N ALA A 63 -5.27 6.23 20.47
CA ALA A 63 -5.61 6.49 19.07
C ALA A 63 -4.77 7.62 18.44
N GLU A 64 -4.42 8.65 19.21
CA GLU A 64 -3.62 9.79 18.74
C GLU A 64 -2.21 9.39 18.26
N ARG A 65 -1.64 8.34 18.84
CA ARG A 65 -0.33 7.81 18.42
C ARG A 65 -0.43 6.94 17.18
N ILE A 66 -1.64 6.55 16.78
CA ILE A 66 -1.94 5.73 15.59
C ILE A 66 -2.37 6.61 14.41
N ALA A 67 -3.09 7.69 14.68
CA ALA A 67 -3.53 8.63 13.66
C ALA A 67 -2.38 9.06 12.75
N GLY A 68 -2.60 8.97 11.43
CA GLY A 68 -1.64 9.35 10.39
C GLY A 68 -0.41 8.44 10.24
N ALA A 69 -0.32 7.34 11.00
CA ALA A 69 0.84 6.45 10.98
C ALA A 69 0.65 5.25 10.02
N ILE A 70 1.75 4.71 9.51
CA ILE A 70 1.79 3.33 9.02
C ILE A 70 1.95 2.40 10.21
N VAL A 71 1.04 1.44 10.35
CA VAL A 71 1.05 0.51 11.47
C VAL A 71 1.49 -0.87 11.00
N VAL A 72 2.58 -1.36 11.56
CA VAL A 72 3.13 -2.69 11.29
C VAL A 72 2.68 -3.65 12.38
N VAL A 73 1.91 -4.67 12.01
CA VAL A 73 1.31 -5.67 12.90
C VAL A 73 1.95 -7.03 12.64
N ALA A 74 2.71 -7.55 13.60
CA ALA A 74 3.24 -8.90 13.51
C ALA A 74 2.10 -9.94 13.66
N VAL A 75 2.00 -10.89 12.75
CA VAL A 75 1.08 -12.03 12.88
C VAL A 75 1.73 -13.05 13.82
N THR A 76 1.03 -13.43 14.87
CA THR A 76 1.50 -14.43 15.84
C THR A 76 0.39 -15.43 16.11
N ALA A 77 0.74 -16.67 16.48
CA ALA A 77 -0.26 -17.68 16.84
C ALA A 77 -1.19 -17.17 17.96
N SER A 78 -0.65 -16.38 18.89
CA SER A 78 -1.38 -15.79 20.01
C SER A 78 -2.35 -14.66 19.63
N ASN A 79 -2.18 -14.00 18.48
CA ASN A 79 -3.05 -12.91 18.04
C ASN A 79 -3.94 -13.25 16.84
N ALA A 80 -3.70 -14.38 16.17
CA ALA A 80 -4.38 -14.75 14.93
C ALA A 80 -5.92 -14.67 15.03
N ARG A 81 -6.52 -15.27 16.06
CA ARG A 81 -7.98 -15.25 16.28
C ARG A 81 -8.58 -13.85 16.43
N ARG A 82 -7.76 -12.86 16.81
CA ARG A 82 -8.16 -11.47 17.07
C ARG A 82 -7.53 -10.48 16.09
N LEU A 83 -6.88 -10.99 15.03
CA LEU A 83 -6.14 -10.17 14.10
C LEU A 83 -7.05 -9.17 13.39
N LEU A 84 -8.23 -9.63 12.96
CA LEU A 84 -9.24 -8.79 12.33
C LEU A 84 -9.70 -7.65 13.23
N GLU A 85 -10.08 -7.95 14.48
CA GLU A 85 -10.49 -6.95 15.45
C GLU A 85 -9.39 -5.91 15.72
N LEU A 86 -8.13 -6.36 15.83
CA LEU A 86 -6.99 -5.46 16.01
C LEU A 86 -6.80 -4.54 14.81
N VAL A 87 -6.85 -5.08 13.60
CA VAL A 87 -6.62 -4.31 12.37
C VAL A 87 -7.74 -3.30 12.15
N GLU A 88 -9.01 -3.69 12.35
CA GLU A 88 -10.14 -2.77 12.24
C GLU A 88 -10.08 -1.66 13.30
N ALA A 89 -9.65 -1.97 14.54
CA ALA A 89 -9.42 -0.94 15.56
C ALA A 89 -8.31 0.04 15.18
N VAL A 90 -7.23 -0.46 14.55
CA VAL A 90 -6.15 0.39 14.04
C VAL A 90 -6.62 1.27 12.88
N ARG A 91 -7.39 0.71 11.94
CA ARG A 91 -7.98 1.45 10.81
C ARG A 91 -8.95 2.53 11.31
N GLY A 92 -9.82 2.20 12.26
CA GLY A 92 -10.76 3.15 12.88
C GLY A 92 -10.08 4.24 13.71
N ALA A 93 -8.87 4.01 14.22
CA ALA A 93 -8.05 5.01 14.90
C ALA A 93 -7.36 6.00 13.95
N GLY A 94 -7.63 5.94 12.64
CA GLY A 94 -7.10 6.88 11.65
C GLY A 94 -5.68 6.56 11.19
N ALA A 95 -5.25 5.29 11.25
CA ALA A 95 -3.99 4.89 10.63
C ALA A 95 -3.99 5.22 9.13
N SER A 96 -2.85 5.63 8.60
CA SER A 96 -2.71 5.87 7.15
C SER A 96 -2.71 4.57 6.36
N GLY A 97 -2.18 3.49 6.95
CA GLY A 97 -2.15 2.16 6.35
C GLY A 97 -1.66 1.10 7.34
N VAL A 98 -1.93 -0.17 7.04
CA VAL A 98 -1.58 -1.31 7.90
C VAL A 98 -0.77 -2.35 7.12
N GLN A 99 0.33 -2.81 7.71
CA GLN A 99 1.12 -3.93 7.21
C GLN A 99 1.00 -5.11 8.17
N LEU A 100 0.49 -6.24 7.69
CA LEU A 100 0.62 -7.52 8.36
C LEU A 100 2.00 -8.10 8.04
N VAL A 101 2.71 -8.55 9.07
CA VAL A 101 4.02 -9.22 8.92
C VAL A 101 3.87 -10.71 9.16
N TRP A 102 4.01 -11.48 8.08
CA TRP A 102 4.03 -12.94 8.10
C TRP A 102 4.72 -13.45 6.84
N ASP A 103 5.65 -14.39 7.01
CA ASP A 103 6.47 -14.93 5.92
C ASP A 103 5.88 -16.17 5.24
N GLY A 104 4.68 -16.59 5.67
CA GLY A 104 4.04 -17.82 5.19
C GLY A 104 4.46 -19.09 5.93
N THR A 105 5.47 -19.02 6.81
CA THR A 105 6.05 -20.18 7.50
C THR A 105 5.87 -20.14 9.00
N THR A 106 6.04 -18.96 9.61
CA THR A 106 6.03 -18.79 11.07
C THR A 106 5.16 -17.59 11.45
N PRO A 107 4.02 -17.80 12.13
CA PRO A 107 3.45 -19.08 12.56
C PRO A 107 3.04 -20.00 11.40
N ALA A 108 2.81 -21.28 11.69
CA ALA A 108 2.43 -22.26 10.67
C ALA A 108 1.15 -21.84 9.93
N ARG A 109 1.11 -22.12 8.62
CA ARG A 109 0.02 -21.75 7.73
C ARG A 109 -1.35 -22.15 8.27
N ASP A 110 -1.50 -23.39 8.72
CA ASP A 110 -2.76 -23.95 9.20
C ASP A 110 -3.34 -23.20 10.41
N ASP A 111 -2.48 -22.55 11.20
CA ASP A 111 -2.88 -21.82 12.40
C ASP A 111 -3.41 -20.41 12.09
N VAL A 112 -2.85 -19.75 11.07
CA VAL A 112 -3.00 -18.30 10.90
C VAL A 112 -3.52 -17.86 9.55
N GLU A 113 -3.38 -18.66 8.50
CA GLU A 113 -3.69 -18.27 7.13
C GLU A 113 -5.13 -17.74 6.99
N ARG A 114 -6.11 -18.51 7.45
CA ARG A 114 -7.53 -18.10 7.39
C ARG A 114 -7.79 -16.75 8.04
N HIS A 115 -7.03 -16.41 9.08
CA HIS A 115 -7.19 -15.15 9.82
C HIS A 115 -6.52 -13.99 9.07
N VAL A 116 -5.37 -14.22 8.44
CA VAL A 116 -4.70 -13.25 7.56
C VAL A 116 -5.58 -12.95 6.35
N PHE A 117 -6.09 -13.97 5.66
CA PHE A 117 -6.96 -13.78 4.51
C PHE A 117 -8.28 -13.08 4.87
N ALA A 118 -8.89 -13.40 6.02
CA ALA A 118 -10.08 -12.69 6.48
C ALA A 118 -9.85 -11.17 6.65
N VAL A 119 -8.67 -10.76 7.11
CA VAL A 119 -8.29 -9.34 7.22
C VAL A 119 -8.18 -8.71 5.83
N LEU A 120 -7.47 -9.36 4.91
CA LEU A 120 -7.24 -8.85 3.56
C LEU A 120 -8.55 -8.72 2.78
N GLU A 121 -9.42 -9.74 2.83
CA GLU A 121 -10.74 -9.70 2.19
C GLU A 121 -11.64 -8.62 2.82
N ARG A 122 -11.60 -8.44 4.14
CA ARG A 122 -12.34 -7.35 4.78
C ARG A 122 -11.85 -5.97 4.34
N ALA A 123 -10.53 -5.78 4.26
CA ALA A 123 -9.94 -4.52 3.78
C ALA A 123 -10.31 -4.25 2.33
N ARG A 124 -10.29 -5.27 1.48
CA ARG A 124 -10.73 -5.20 0.07
C ARG A 124 -12.22 -4.84 -0.04
N ALA A 125 -13.07 -5.40 0.81
CA ALA A 125 -14.50 -5.10 0.85
C ALA A 125 -14.82 -3.70 1.42
N THR A 126 -13.84 -3.00 1.99
CA THR A 126 -13.98 -1.66 2.58
C THR A 126 -12.92 -0.70 2.01
N PRO A 127 -12.96 -0.43 0.69
CA PRO A 127 -11.86 0.22 -0.04
C PRO A 127 -11.60 1.67 0.39
N ALA A 128 -12.62 2.35 0.91
CA ALA A 128 -12.53 3.72 1.43
C ALA A 128 -11.68 3.84 2.72
N GLY A 129 -11.51 2.74 3.48
CA GLY A 129 -10.68 2.74 4.68
C GLY A 129 -9.18 2.59 4.36
N PRO A 130 -8.30 2.75 5.36
CA PRO A 130 -6.85 2.62 5.17
C PRO A 130 -6.47 1.28 4.53
N PRO A 131 -5.51 1.25 3.59
CA PRO A 131 -5.10 0.02 2.92
C PRO A 131 -4.42 -0.94 3.90
N VAL A 132 -4.60 -2.24 3.64
CA VAL A 132 -3.95 -3.32 4.39
C VAL A 132 -3.15 -4.18 3.41
N VAL A 133 -1.88 -4.42 3.72
CA VAL A 133 -1.01 -5.30 2.92
C VAL A 133 -0.40 -6.39 3.78
N LEU A 134 -0.02 -7.50 3.12
CA LEU A 134 0.81 -8.54 3.70
C LEU A 134 2.26 -8.37 3.23
N ALA A 135 3.22 -8.46 4.15
CA ALA A 135 4.63 -8.44 3.84
C ALA A 135 5.38 -9.47 4.70
N LYS A 136 6.53 -9.92 4.19
CA LYS A 136 7.43 -10.83 4.90
C LYS A 136 8.15 -10.13 6.06
N ASP A 137 8.56 -8.89 5.84
CA ASP A 137 9.46 -8.17 6.73
C ASP A 137 8.75 -7.05 7.52
N SER A 138 9.41 -6.60 8.59
CA SER A 138 8.91 -5.54 9.48
C SER A 138 9.21 -4.12 8.99
N GLU A 139 9.92 -3.99 7.88
CA GLU A 139 10.08 -2.71 7.20
C GLU A 139 8.82 -2.41 6.39
N PRO A 140 8.25 -1.19 6.47
CA PRO A 140 7.08 -0.84 5.68
C PRO A 140 7.36 -1.01 4.18
N ALA A 141 6.62 -1.93 3.56
CA ALA A 141 6.73 -2.28 2.16
C ALA A 141 6.53 -1.05 1.30
N PHE A 142 7.31 -0.96 0.21
CA PHE A 142 7.20 0.11 -0.76
C PHE A 142 5.75 0.26 -1.27
N SER A 143 5.08 -0.85 -1.56
CA SER A 143 3.68 -0.88 -2.00
C SER A 143 2.73 -0.19 -1.02
N LEU A 144 2.90 -0.39 0.29
CA LEU A 144 2.08 0.29 1.28
C LEU A 144 2.33 1.80 1.28
N ARG A 145 3.61 2.21 1.23
CA ARG A 145 3.97 3.63 1.18
C ARG A 145 3.35 4.29 -0.06
N ALA A 146 3.45 3.65 -1.22
CA ALA A 146 2.84 4.13 -2.45
C ALA A 146 1.32 4.27 -2.35
N LEU A 147 0.62 3.27 -1.79
CA LEU A 147 -0.84 3.32 -1.61
C LEU A 147 -1.29 4.44 -0.66
N VAL A 148 -0.56 4.61 0.46
CA VAL A 148 -0.82 5.68 1.43
C VAL A 148 -0.67 7.04 0.76
N THR A 149 0.44 7.23 0.05
CA THR A 149 0.74 8.46 -0.67
C THR A 149 -0.27 8.78 -1.75
N HIS A 150 -0.64 7.81 -2.58
CA HIS A 150 -1.63 7.99 -3.65
C HIS A 150 -2.99 8.41 -3.09
N ARG A 151 -3.41 7.85 -1.96
CA ARG A 151 -4.69 8.19 -1.32
C ARG A 151 -4.66 9.51 -0.56
N ALA A 152 -3.48 10.02 -0.21
CA ALA A 152 -3.32 11.32 0.43
C ALA A 152 -3.40 12.49 -0.57
N ARG A 153 -3.32 12.22 -1.88
CA ARG A 153 -3.52 13.26 -2.90
C ARG A 153 -5.00 13.69 -2.94
N PRO A 154 -5.30 14.99 -2.84
CA PRO A 154 -6.60 15.50 -3.22
C PRO A 154 -6.82 15.18 -4.71
N ILE A 155 -8.02 14.73 -5.07
CA ILE A 155 -8.44 14.73 -6.48
C ILE A 155 -8.57 16.20 -6.86
N THR A 156 -7.60 16.72 -7.61
CA THR A 156 -7.73 18.04 -8.23
C THR A 156 -8.76 17.93 -9.36
N PRO A 157 -9.74 18.85 -9.47
CA PRO A 157 -10.86 18.75 -10.42
C PRO A 157 -10.47 18.87 -11.92
N ASN A 158 -9.20 18.78 -12.28
CA ASN A 158 -8.70 18.88 -13.66
C ASN A 158 -8.46 17.50 -14.34
N ASP A 159 -8.85 16.39 -13.72
CA ASP A 159 -8.76 15.04 -14.31
C ASP A 159 -10.03 14.63 -15.09
N GLU A 160 -10.94 15.57 -15.40
CA GLU A 160 -12.01 15.28 -16.35
C GLU A 160 -11.42 15.17 -17.77
N PRO A 161 -11.74 14.11 -18.53
CA PRO A 161 -11.34 14.02 -19.92
C PRO A 161 -12.01 15.16 -20.67
N ASN A 162 -11.23 15.97 -21.39
CA ASN A 162 -11.77 16.83 -22.43
C ASN A 162 -12.42 15.92 -23.48
N ASP A 163 -13.73 15.74 -23.38
CA ASP A 163 -14.59 15.40 -24.50
C ASP A 163 -14.60 16.62 -25.43
N GLU A 164 -13.52 16.83 -26.19
CA GLU A 164 -13.57 17.72 -27.35
C GLU A 164 -14.31 16.99 -28.47
N GLU A 165 -15.56 17.43 -28.64
CA GLU A 165 -16.50 17.06 -29.68
C GLU A 165 -15.88 17.14 -31.08
N ALA A 166 -16.29 16.17 -31.90
CA ALA A 166 -16.18 16.23 -33.34
C ALA A 166 -16.84 17.49 -33.90
N SER A 167 -16.14 18.21 -34.78
CA SER A 167 -16.71 19.01 -35.87
C SER A 167 -15.70 19.18 -36.99
#